data_AF-A0A413R9V6-F1
#
_entry.id   AF-A0A413R9V6-F1
#
_cell.length_a   1.000
_cell.length_b   1.000
_cell.length_c   1.000
_cell.angle_alpha   90.00
_cell.angle_beta   90.00
_cell.angle_gamma   90.00
#
_symmetry.space_group_name_H-M   'P 1'
#
loop_
_entity.id
_entity.type
_entity.pdbx_description
1 polymer ?
#
loop_
_entity_poly.entity_id
_entity_poly.type
_entity_poly.pdbx_seq_one_letter_code
_entity_poly.pdbx_strand_id
1 'polypeptide(L)' 'MLHPSYSDLMAVANSEVEDGEQPVVQSRYSIVMATSKRARQIIAGDAPLVEKAEGKKPLSIAVEELYNSKIKILGDDEEE' A
#
# COMPACT_ATOMS: atom_id res chain seq x y z
N MET A 1 15.65 -2.09 -12.92
CA MET A 1 14.29 -2.66 -12.69
C MET A 1 13.34 -1.52 -12.36
N LEU A 2 12.04 -1.69 -12.59
CA LEU A 2 11.03 -0.73 -12.14
C LEU A 2 10.92 -0.84 -10.62
N HIS A 3 11.02 0.29 -9.92
CA HIS A 3 10.89 0.36 -8.47
C HIS A 3 9.71 1.26 -8.07
N PRO A 4 9.01 0.93 -6.96
CA PRO A 4 9.19 -0.31 -6.17
C PRO A 4 8.70 -1.55 -6.93
N SER A 5 9.38 -2.67 -6.69
CA SER A 5 8.98 -3.99 -7.17
C SER A 5 7.86 -4.57 -6.29
N TYR A 6 7.16 -5.60 -6.77
CA TYR A 6 6.18 -6.29 -5.91
C TYR A 6 6.83 -6.86 -4.63
N SER A 7 8.04 -7.43 -4.74
CA SER A 7 8.75 -7.96 -3.58
C SER A 7 9.08 -6.85 -2.58
N ASP A 8 9.43 -5.66 -3.07
CA ASP A 8 9.70 -4.48 -2.24
C ASP A 8 8.42 -4.11 -1.46
N LEU A 9 7.27 -4.06 -2.13
CA LEU A 9 5.98 -3.75 -1.51
C LEU A 9 5.53 -4.83 -0.51
N MET A 10 5.78 -6.11 -0.82
CA MET A 10 5.48 -7.23 0.09
C MET A 10 6.30 -7.15 1.38
N ALA A 11 7.59 -6.82 1.26
CA ALA A 11 8.48 -6.68 2.40
C ALA A 11 8.05 -5.52 3.30
N VAL A 12 7.72 -4.37 2.71
CA VAL A 12 7.20 -3.21 3.46
C VAL A 12 5.88 -3.54 4.14
N ALA A 13 4.93 -4.16 3.42
CA ALA A 13 3.59 -4.46 3.96
C ALA A 13 3.61 -5.44 5.15
N ASN A 14 4.59 -6.35 5.20
CA ASN A 14 4.74 -7.32 6.28
C ASN A 14 5.87 -6.95 7.27
N SER A 15 6.45 -5.76 7.19
CA SER A 15 7.64 -5.39 7.98
C SER A 15 7.40 -5.30 9.49
N GLU A 16 6.14 -5.20 9.91
CA GLU A 16 5.73 -5.12 11.32
C GLU A 16 5.17 -6.45 11.86
N VAL A 17 5.16 -7.52 11.05
CA VAL A 17 4.66 -8.84 11.47
C VAL A 17 5.74 -9.53 12.32
N GLU A 18 5.37 -10.01 13.51
CA GLU A 18 6.30 -10.72 14.39
C GLU A 18 6.66 -12.11 13.84
N ASP A 19 7.86 -12.60 14.17
CA ASP A 19 8.32 -13.92 13.75
C ASP A 19 7.41 -15.02 14.33
N GLY A 20 6.73 -15.74 13.44
CA GLY A 20 5.78 -16.80 13.80
C GLY A 20 4.31 -16.40 13.67
N GLU A 21 4.02 -15.11 13.44
CA GLU A 21 2.68 -14.65 13.10
C GLU A 21 2.38 -14.78 11.60
N GLN A 22 1.10 -14.76 11.24
CA GLN A 22 0.69 -14.85 9.84
C GLN A 22 0.99 -13.53 9.11
N PRO A 23 1.58 -13.57 7.90
CA PRO A 23 1.78 -12.37 7.11
C PRO A 23 0.45 -11.73 6.73
N VAL A 24 0.34 -10.42 6.94
CA VAL A 24 -0.81 -9.60 6.54
C VAL A 24 -1.05 -9.67 5.03
N VAL A 25 0.02 -9.73 4.25
CA VAL A 25 -0.05 -9.78 2.78
C VAL A 25 0.69 -11.00 2.25
N GLN A 26 -0.06 -11.96 1.72
CA GLN A 26 0.47 -13.20 1.12
C GLN A 26 0.38 -13.22 -0.41
N SER A 27 -0.32 -12.26 -1.02
CA SER A 27 -0.61 -12.25 -2.46
C SER A 27 -0.42 -10.89 -3.12
N ARG A 28 0.05 -10.93 -4.37
CA ARG A 28 0.09 -9.77 -5.28
C ARG A 28 -1.26 -9.09 -5.40
N TYR A 29 -2.32 -9.87 -5.39
CA TYR A 29 -3.67 -9.36 -5.57
C TYR A 29 -4.09 -8.46 -4.40
N SER A 30 -3.66 -8.74 -3.17
CA SER A 30 -3.96 -7.89 -2.00
C SER A 30 -3.36 -6.50 -2.16
N ILE A 31 -2.11 -6.41 -2.63
CA ILE A 31 -1.44 -5.12 -2.91
C ILE A 31 -2.17 -4.36 -4.02
N VAL A 32 -2.56 -5.06 -5.09
CA VAL A 32 -3.32 -4.45 -6.19
C VAL A 32 -4.66 -3.91 -5.69
N MET A 33 -5.39 -4.67 -4.87
CA MET A 33 -6.68 -4.25 -4.32
C MET A 33 -6.54 -3.04 -3.39
N ALA A 34 -5.59 -3.08 -2.46
CA ALA A 34 -5.34 -2.00 -1.51
C ALA A 34 -4.92 -0.69 -2.21
N THR A 35 -3.94 -0.77 -3.12
CA THR A 35 -3.48 0.42 -3.87
C THR A 35 -4.56 0.96 -4.81
N SER A 36 -5.41 0.08 -5.37
CA SER A 36 -6.58 0.50 -6.17
C SER A 36 -7.65 1.18 -5.32
N LYS A 37 -7.94 0.66 -4.10
CA LYS A 37 -8.87 1.28 -3.15
C LYS A 37 -8.37 2.66 -2.73
N ARG A 38 -7.08 2.79 -2.40
CA ARG A 38 -6.46 4.06 -2.04
C ARG A 38 -6.44 5.06 -3.21
N ALA A 39 -6.13 4.61 -4.41
CA ALA A 39 -6.18 5.47 -5.60
C ALA A 39 -7.58 6.08 -5.82
N ARG A 40 -8.66 5.31 -5.56
CA ARG A 40 -10.04 5.82 -5.62
C ARG A 40 -10.34 6.86 -4.53
N GLN A 41 -9.80 6.70 -3.33
CA GLN A 41 -9.92 7.70 -2.27
C GLN A 41 -9.29 9.03 -2.68
N ILE A 42 -8.07 8.99 -3.25
CA ILE A 42 -7.38 10.17 -3.78
C ILE A 42 -8.22 10.84 -4.89
N ILE A 43 -8.81 10.06 -5.79
CA ILE A 43 -9.72 10.57 -6.84
C ILE A 43 -10.96 11.23 -6.23
N ALA A 44 -11.47 10.72 -5.10
CA ALA A 44 -12.63 11.26 -4.39
C ALA A 44 -12.31 12.54 -3.58
N GLY A 45 -11.04 12.97 -3.53
CA GLY A 45 -10.62 14.22 -2.89
C GLY A 45 -9.75 14.04 -1.65
N ASP A 46 -9.42 12.80 -1.24
CA ASP A 46 -8.47 12.58 -0.15
C ASP A 46 -7.09 13.14 -0.49
N ALA A 47 -6.48 13.82 0.48
CA ALA A 47 -5.14 14.34 0.32
C ALA A 47 -4.11 13.19 0.20
N PRO A 48 -3.15 13.29 -0.75
CA PRO A 48 -1.97 12.46 -0.76
C PRO A 48 -1.14 12.58 0.53
N LEU A 49 -0.57 11.47 0.99
CA LEU A 49 0.28 11.40 2.18
C LEU A 49 1.78 11.42 1.85
N VAL A 50 2.12 11.64 0.58
CA VAL A 50 3.48 11.75 0.07
C VAL A 50 3.73 13.13 -0.53
N GLU A 51 4.98 13.59 -0.43
CA GLU A 51 5.40 14.86 -1.01
C GLU A 51 5.41 14.80 -2.54
N LYS A 52 5.32 15.98 -3.19
CA LYS A 52 5.42 16.12 -4.66
C LYS A 52 4.43 15.21 -5.40
N ALA A 53 3.21 15.09 -4.87
CA ALA A 53 2.13 14.31 -5.46
C ALA A 53 1.50 15.00 -6.68
N GLU A 54 1.68 16.32 -6.82
CA GLU A 54 1.13 17.10 -7.94
C GLU A 54 1.58 16.55 -9.30
N GLY A 55 0.62 16.35 -10.21
CA GLY A 55 0.85 15.80 -11.55
C GLY A 55 1.10 14.29 -11.60
N LYS A 56 1.21 13.58 -10.47
CA LYS A 56 1.30 12.11 -10.44
C LYS A 56 -0.08 11.48 -10.61
N LYS A 57 -0.12 10.29 -11.23
CA LYS A 57 -1.37 9.51 -11.32
C LYS A 57 -1.77 9.02 -9.92
N PRO A 58 -3.06 8.99 -9.56
CA PRO A 58 -3.53 8.54 -8.24
C PRO A 58 -3.00 7.16 -7.83
N LEU A 59 -2.91 6.23 -8.78
CA LEU A 59 -2.35 4.90 -8.52
C LEU A 59 -0.85 4.95 -8.18
N SER A 60 -0.08 5.80 -8.87
CA SER A 60 1.34 5.97 -8.58
C SER A 60 1.55 6.55 -7.17
N ILE A 61 0.70 7.51 -6.77
CA ILE A 61 0.69 8.06 -5.41
C ILE A 61 0.39 6.96 -4.40
N ALA A 62 -0.66 6.16 -4.61
CA ALA A 62 -1.04 5.08 -3.69
C ALA A 62 0.07 4.02 -3.51
N VAL A 63 0.79 3.67 -4.58
CA VAL A 63 1.92 2.75 -4.51
C VAL A 63 3.08 3.36 -3.71
N GLU A 64 3.36 4.65 -3.91
CA GLU A 64 4.40 5.39 -3.18
C GLU A 64 4.05 5.58 -1.70
N GLU A 65 2.77 5.82 -1.38
CA GLU A 65 2.27 5.85 -0.01
C GLU A 65 2.47 4.51 0.69
N LEU A 66 2.13 3.40 0.04
CA LEU A 66 2.33 2.06 0.60
C LEU A 66 3.83 1.77 0.81
N TYR A 67 4.66 2.07 -0.20
CA TYR A 67 6.09 1.83 -0.12
C TYR A 67 6.80 2.65 0.97
N ASN A 68 6.30 3.85 1.25
CA ASN A 68 6.80 4.72 2.32
C ASN A 68 6.07 4.50 3.67
N SER A 69 5.34 3.40 3.82
CA SER A 69 4.56 3.04 5.01
C SER A 69 3.59 4.13 5.49
N LYS A 70 3.08 4.97 4.58
CA LYS A 70 2.10 6.03 4.88
C LYS A 70 0.68 5.47 5.01
N ILE A 71 0.43 4.33 4.40
CA ILE A 71 -0.80 3.54 4.53
C ILE A 71 -0.42 2.11 4.88
N LYS A 72 -1.33 1.41 5.56
CA LYS A 72 -1.19 0.00 5.90
C LYS A 72 -2.32 -0.80 5.27
N ILE A 73 -2.02 -2.04 4.93
CA ILE A 73 -3.03 -3.03 4.57
C ILE A 73 -3.40 -3.70 5.89
N LEU A 74 -4.69 -3.72 6.23
CA LEU A 74 -5.19 -4.38 7.42
C LEU A 74 -5.65 -5.79 7.02
N GLY A 75 -5.44 -6.76 7.91
CA GLY A 75 -5.96 -8.12 7.73
C GLY A 75 -7.45 -8.20 8.09
N ASP A 76 -8.12 -9.27 7.68
CA ASP A 76 -9.55 -9.48 7.97
C ASP A 76 -9.85 -9.56 9.49
N ASP A 77 -8.85 -9.89 10.31
CA ASP A 77 -8.98 -9.97 11.78
C ASP A 77 -9.03 -8.60 12.47
N GLU A 78 -8.71 -7.51 11.76
CA GLU A 78 -8.68 -6.13 12.30
C GLU A 78 -9.96 -5.32 11.95
N GLU A 79 -10.94 -5.91 11.26
CA GLU A 79 -12.23 -5.26 10.94
C GLU A 79 -13.33 -5.48 12.01
N GLU A 80 -13.01 -6.05 13.19
CA GLU A 80 -13.90 -6.14 14.38
C GLU A 80 -13.70 -5.01 15.41
#